data_AF-A0A2N3AA84-F1
#
_entry.id   AF-A0A2N3AA84-F1
#
_cell.length_a   1.000
_cell.length_b   1.000
_cell.length_c   1.000
_cell.angle_alpha   90.00
_cell.angle_beta   90.00
_cell.angle_gamma   90.00
#
_symmetry.space_group_name_H-M   'P 1'
#
loop_
_entity.id
_entity.type
_entity.pdbx_description
1 polymer ?
#
loop_
_entity_poly.entity_id
_entity_poly.type
_entity_poly.pdbx_seq_one_letter_code
_entity_poly.pdbx_strand_id
1 'polypeptide(L)' 'MTTLTLKINDNTIAGKTFLAFLKTFVAKEKAVEIVSAPVVKEKSPYNPEFVKKIKDAEKRADYLEINPNDVWGSLGLK' A
#
# COMPACT_ATOMS: atom_id res chain seq x y z
N MET A 1 5.58 -16.92 -29.05
CA MET A 1 5.45 -15.99 -27.91
C MET A 1 4.70 -14.78 -28.43
N THR A 2 3.52 -14.50 -27.89
CA THR A 2 2.66 -13.40 -28.37
C THR A 2 2.63 -12.32 -27.31
N THR A 3 2.92 -11.08 -27.69
CA THR A 3 3.06 -9.96 -26.76
C THR A 3 1.84 -9.05 -26.84
N LEU A 4 1.14 -8.85 -25.72
CA LEU A 4 -0.01 -7.98 -25.62
C LEU A 4 0.33 -6.77 -24.74
N THR A 5 0.09 -5.56 -25.22
CA THR A 5 0.28 -4.32 -24.45
C THR A 5 -1.07 -3.82 -23.95
N LEU A 6 -1.24 -3.73 -22.63
CA LEU A 6 -2.47 -3.28 -21.98
C LEU A 6 -2.22 -1.99 -21.20
N LYS A 7 -3.05 -0.97 -21.42
CA LYS A 7 -3.08 0.25 -20.60
C LYS A 7 -4.18 0.10 -19.56
N ILE A 8 -3.79 0.01 -18.28
CA ILE A 8 -4.73 -0.14 -17.16
C ILE A 8 -4.60 1.10 -16.28
N ASN A 9 -5.73 1.70 -15.91
CA ASN A 9 -5.78 2.83 -14.98
C ASN A 9 -6.00 2.31 -13.55
N ASP A 10 -4.94 2.27 -12.74
CA ASP A 10 -4.95 1.77 -11.36
C ASP A 10 -5.63 2.71 -10.35
N ASN A 11 -6.03 3.92 -10.77
CA ASN A 11 -6.87 4.81 -9.94
C ASN A 11 -8.34 4.42 -9.94
N THR A 12 -8.76 3.53 -10.84
CA THR A 12 -10.15 3.07 -10.93
C THR A 12 -10.35 1.74 -10.22
N ILE A 13 -11.56 1.49 -9.70
CA ILE A 13 -11.93 0.21 -9.08
C ILE A 13 -11.69 -0.94 -10.07
N ALA A 14 -12.11 -0.76 -11.33
CA ALA A 14 -11.93 -1.75 -12.39
C ALA A 14 -10.45 -2.04 -12.70
N GLY A 15 -9.59 -1.02 -12.73
CA GLY A 15 -8.16 -1.22 -12.96
C GLY A 15 -7.47 -1.94 -11.81
N LYS A 16 -7.83 -1.61 -10.55
CA LYS A 16 -7.31 -2.30 -9.36
C LYS A 16 -7.71 -3.78 -9.34
N THR A 17 -8.97 -4.10 -9.63
CA THR A 17 -9.46 -5.48 -9.64
C THR A 17 -8.83 -6.29 -10.78
N PHE A 18 -8.71 -5.72 -11.97
CA PHE A 18 -8.09 -6.38 -13.12
C PHE A 18 -6.59 -6.65 -12.88
N LEU A 19 -5.88 -5.71 -12.27
CA LEU A 19 -4.47 -5.89 -11.90
C LEU A 19 -4.29 -7.00 -10.84
N ALA A 20 -5.19 -7.07 -9.85
CA ALA A 20 -5.18 -8.15 -8.84
C ALA A 20 -5.47 -9.53 -9.47
N PHE A 21 -6.41 -9.59 -10.42
CA PHE A 21 -6.70 -10.79 -11.18
C PHE A 21 -5.48 -11.27 -11.98
N LEU A 22 -4.85 -10.37 -12.74
CA LEU A 22 -3.64 -10.69 -13.53
C LEU A 22 -2.50 -11.22 -12.65
N LYS A 23 -2.26 -10.59 -11.48
CA LYS A 23 -1.25 -11.06 -10.52
C LYS A 23 -1.53 -12.48 -10.03
N THR A 24 -2.80 -12.81 -9.76
CA THR A 24 -3.21 -14.14 -9.29
C THR A 24 -3.08 -15.18 -10.40
N PHE A 25 -3.46 -14.80 -11.62
CA PHE A 25 -3.39 -15.66 -12.80
C PHE A 25 -1.94 -16.03 -13.14
N VAL A 26 -1.04 -15.05 -13.15
CA VAL A 26 0.41 -15.24 -13.39
C VAL A 26 1.08 -16.05 -12.28
N ALA A 27 0.62 -15.92 -11.04
CA ALA A 27 1.13 -16.71 -9.92
C ALA A 27 0.70 -18.20 -9.99
N LYS A 28 -0.46 -18.48 -10.57
CA LYS A 28 -0.99 -19.85 -10.72
C LYS A 28 -0.47 -20.55 -11.98
N GLU A 29 -0.39 -19.84 -13.09
CA GLU A 29 0.05 -20.38 -14.37
C GLU A 29 1.28 -19.63 -14.89
N LYS A 30 2.42 -20.33 -14.95
CA LYS A 30 3.70 -19.83 -15.52
C LYS A 30 3.63 -19.56 -17.04
N ALA A 31 2.44 -19.54 -17.63
CA ALA A 31 2.20 -19.36 -19.06
C ALA A 31 2.18 -17.88 -19.49
N VAL A 32 1.98 -16.96 -18.54
CA VAL A 32 1.89 -15.52 -18.81
C VAL A 32 2.93 -14.79 -17.98
N GLU A 33 3.76 -13.99 -18.63
CA GLU A 33 4.72 -13.10 -17.97
C GLU A 33 4.24 -11.65 -18.04
N ILE A 34 4.26 -10.95 -16.90
CA ILE A 34 3.98 -9.51 -16.85
C ILE A 34 5.29 -8.78 -17.19
N VAL A 35 5.40 -8.34 -18.44
CA VAL A 35 6.61 -7.66 -18.96
C VAL A 35 6.77 -6.25 -18.40
N SER A 36 5.66 -5.55 -18.11
CA SER A 36 5.68 -4.20 -17.53
C SER A 36 4.42 -3.92 -16.72
N ALA A 37 4.44 -4.26 -15.44
CA ALA A 37 3.60 -3.55 -14.48
C ALA A 37 4.47 -2.41 -13.91
N PRO A 38 4.02 -1.14 -13.90
CA PRO A 38 4.52 -0.23 -12.89
C PRO A 38 4.25 -0.95 -11.59
N VAL A 39 5.31 -1.38 -10.93
CA VAL A 39 5.23 -2.10 -9.67
C VAL A 39 4.54 -1.12 -8.73
N VAL A 40 3.22 -1.28 -8.56
CA VAL A 40 2.47 -0.79 -7.40
C VAL A 40 2.93 -1.64 -6.21
N LYS A 41 4.20 -1.50 -5.90
CA LYS A 41 4.72 -1.39 -4.58
C LYS A 41 5.34 -0.02 -4.67
N GLU A 42 4.62 1.00 -4.22
CA GLU A 42 5.31 2.03 -3.46
C GLU A 42 6.14 1.25 -2.45
N LYS A 43 7.42 1.00 -2.77
CA LYS A 43 8.38 0.62 -1.76
C LYS A 43 8.30 1.81 -0.83
N SER A 44 7.60 1.63 0.28
CA SER A 44 7.56 2.65 1.32
C SER A 44 9.01 3.11 1.48
N PRO A 45 9.28 4.43 1.38
CA PRO A 45 10.66 4.92 1.52
C PRO A 45 11.23 4.56 2.90
N TYR A 46 10.37 4.13 3.82
CA TYR A 46 10.68 3.67 5.16
C TYR A 46 11.06 2.19 5.20
N ASN A 47 12.00 1.88 6.10
CA ASN A 47 12.40 0.52 6.41
C ASN A 47 11.15 -0.33 6.79
N PRO A 48 10.97 -1.54 6.24
CA PRO A 48 9.84 -2.41 6.57
C PRO A 48 9.71 -2.72 8.07
N GLU A 49 10.81 -2.80 8.83
CA GLU A 49 10.75 -2.97 10.29
C GLU A 49 10.14 -1.76 10.99
N PHE A 50 10.45 -0.56 10.51
CA PHE A 50 9.86 0.68 11.02
C PHE A 50 8.35 0.69 10.77
N VAL A 51 7.92 0.39 9.54
CA VAL A 51 6.49 0.32 9.19
C VAL A 51 5.75 -0.69 10.05
N LYS A 52 6.36 -1.85 10.34
CA LYS A 52 5.78 -2.87 11.21
C LYS A 52 5.60 -2.35 12.65
N LYS A 53 6.61 -1.69 13.22
CA LYS A 53 6.52 -1.10 14.57
C LYS A 53 5.40 -0.06 14.68
N ILE A 54 5.25 0.81 13.69
CA ILE A 54 4.18 1.83 13.68
C ILE A 54 2.80 1.17 13.65
N LYS A 55 2.58 0.20 12.76
CA LYS A 55 1.30 -0.52 12.68
C LYS A 55 0.97 -1.30 13.94
N ASP A 56 1.96 -1.90 14.58
CA ASP A 56 1.77 -2.60 15.85
C ASP A 56 1.46 -1.62 17.00
N ALA A 57 2.04 -0.41 16.99
CA ALA A 57 1.72 0.64 17.95
C ALA A 57 0.29 1.19 17.75
N GLU A 58 -0.13 1.42 16.50
CA GLU A 58 -1.48 1.87 16.15
C GLU A 58 -2.57 0.92 16.70
N LYS A 59 -2.33 -0.40 16.61
CA LYS A 59 -3.24 -1.42 17.14
C LYS A 59 -3.33 -1.46 18.67
N ARG A 60 -2.29 -1.01 19.38
CA ARG A 60 -2.29 -0.99 20.85
C ARG A 60 -3.21 0.09 21.40
N ALA A 61 -3.57 1.09 20.60
CA ALA A 61 -4.43 2.22 20.99
C ALA A 61 -3.94 3.01 22.22
N ASP A 62 -2.70 2.78 22.66
CA ASP A 62 -2.05 3.47 23.77
C ASP A 62 -1.24 4.65 23.21
N TYR A 63 -1.97 5.58 22.61
CA TYR A 63 -1.42 6.82 22.05
C TYR A 63 -2.34 7.99 22.38
N LEU A 64 -1.72 9.16 22.52
CA LEU A 64 -2.43 10.41 22.74
C LEU A 64 -2.53 11.13 21.39
N GLU A 65 -3.75 11.41 20.95
CA GLU A 65 -3.96 12.25 19.78
C GLU A 65 -3.70 13.71 20.16
N ILE A 66 -2.68 14.32 19.54
CA ILE A 66 -2.29 15.69 19.81
C ILE A 66 -3.01 16.62 18.85
N ASN A 67 -3.78 17.57 19.37
CA ASN A 67 -4.35 18.64 18.58
C ASN A 67 -3.24 19.63 18.18
N PRO A 68 -2.94 19.81 16.88
CA PRO A 68 -1.88 20.73 16.44
C PRO A 68 -2.19 22.20 16.77
N ASN A 69 -3.46 22.55 16.98
CA ASN A 69 -3.87 23.91 17.36
C ASN A 69 -3.77 24.17 18.87
N ASP A 70 -3.65 23.12 19.70
CA ASP A 70 -3.48 23.25 21.16
C ASP A 70 -2.66 22.07 21.72
N VAL A 71 -1.37 22.08 21.40
CA VAL A 71 -0.44 21.01 21.78
C VAL A 71 -0.34 20.87 23.31
N TRP A 72 -0.26 21.99 24.02
CA TRP A 72 -0.11 21.98 25.49
C TRP A 72 -1.37 21.56 26.22
N GLY A 73 -2.55 21.99 25.72
CA GLY A 73 -3.84 21.53 26.25
C GLY A 73 -4.06 20.04 26.01
N SER A 74 -3.62 19.51 24.87
CA SER A 74 -3.69 18.08 24.55
C SER A 74 -2.85 17.22 25.51
N LEU A 75 -1.77 17.79 26.04
CA LEU A 75 -0.88 17.14 27.01
C LEU A 75 -1.32 17.33 28.47
N GLY A 76 -2.43 18.05 28.72
CA GLY A 76 -2.92 18.33 30.08
C GLY A 76 -2.01 19.26 30.88
N LEU A 77 -1.17 20.06 30.23
CA LEU A 77 -0.16 20.93 30.86
C LEU A 77 -0.67 22.36 31.11
N LYS A 78 -1.91 22.50 31.59
CA LYS A 78 -2.58 23.80 31.77
C LYS A 78 -3.04 24.04 33.19
#